data_AF-W1Y156-F1
#
_entry.id   AF-W1Y156-F1
#
_cell.length_a   1.000
_cell.length_b   1.000
_cell.length_c   1.000
_cell.angle_alpha   90.00
_cell.angle_beta   90.00
_cell.angle_gamma   90.00
#
_symmetry.space_group_name_H-M   'P 1'
#
loop_
_entity.id
_entity.type
_entity.pdbx_description
1 polymer ?
#
loop_
_entity_poly.entity_id
_entity_poly.type
_entity_poly.pdbx_seq_one_letter_code
_entity_poly.pdbx_strand_id
1 'polypeptide(L)'
;NPSDTLWGQYMWSNHMAVIDRIRDRLERMEQILLDPTGPHKWQNIYDNQLAALGMLSAAQTWDDMGEACKHVDTFIKDQFRMGSKEAQAYDPILVAEFKSLGGQNKDDLKA
;
A
#
# COMPACT_ATOMS: atom_id res chain seq x y z
N ASN A 1 13.98 25.68 5.58
CA ASN A 1 13.18 24.47 5.90
C ASN A 1 14.02 23.22 5.75
N PRO A 2 13.71 22.11 6.46
CA PRO A 2 14.40 20.83 6.28
C PRO A 2 14.47 20.38 4.82
N SER A 3 13.42 20.69 4.03
CA SER A 3 13.33 20.49 2.58
C SER A 3 14.39 21.20 1.74
N ASP A 4 14.97 22.29 2.23
CA ASP A 4 15.94 23.10 1.48
C ASP A 4 17.37 22.58 1.64
N THR A 5 17.54 21.57 2.50
CA THR A 5 18.82 20.89 2.69
C THR A 5 18.98 19.79 1.64
N LEU A 6 20.22 19.49 1.23
CA LEU A 6 20.50 18.34 0.34
C LEU A 6 19.94 17.04 0.91
N TRP A 7 19.97 16.88 2.24
CA TRP A 7 19.39 15.75 2.94
C TRP A 7 17.86 15.71 2.80
N GLY A 8 17.18 16.85 2.96
CA GLY A 8 15.73 16.95 2.77
C GLY A 8 15.29 16.67 1.34
N GLN A 9 16.02 17.17 0.34
CA GLN A 9 15.77 16.88 -1.07
C GLN A 9 15.98 15.39 -1.40
N TYR A 10 17.04 14.79 -0.85
CA TYR A 10 17.31 13.36 -0.99
C TYR A 10 16.20 12.51 -0.37
N MET A 11 15.79 12.81 0.88
CA MET A 11 14.69 12.11 1.55
C MET A 11 13.38 12.24 0.78
N TRP A 12 13.09 13.43 0.23
CA TRP A 12 11.92 13.65 -0.61
C TRP A 12 11.96 12.82 -1.90
N SER A 13 13.11 12.80 -2.59
CA SER A 13 13.28 11.99 -3.80
C SER A 13 13.10 10.50 -3.53
N ASN A 14 13.62 10.00 -2.40
CA ASN A 14 13.42 8.61 -2.00
C ASN A 14 11.94 8.31 -1.71
N HIS A 15 11.24 9.26 -1.07
CA HIS A 15 9.82 9.12 -0.79
C HIS A 15 8.98 9.00 -2.08
N MET A 16 9.27 9.84 -3.09
CA MET A 16 8.63 9.75 -4.40
C MET A 16 8.89 8.42 -5.09
N ALA A 17 10.13 7.91 -5.03
CA ALA A 17 10.47 6.60 -5.60
C ALA A 17 9.73 5.43 -4.90
N VAL A 18 9.51 5.54 -3.59
CA VAL A 18 8.69 4.58 -2.84
C VAL A 18 7.22 4.64 -3.29
N ILE A 19 6.66 5.84 -3.44
CA ILE A 19 5.29 6.03 -3.93
C ILE A 19 5.09 5.37 -5.30
N ASP A 20 6.01 5.60 -6.24
CA ASP A 20 5.90 5.03 -7.58
C ASP A 20 5.97 3.49 -7.56
N ARG A 21 6.89 2.92 -6.78
CA ARG A 21 6.97 1.45 -6.61
C ARG A 21 5.70 0.84 -6.01
N ILE A 22 5.09 1.51 -5.04
CA ILE A 22 3.83 1.05 -4.44
C ILE A 22 2.69 1.19 -5.46
N ARG A 23 2.67 2.24 -6.28
CA ARG A 23 1.66 2.43 -7.33
C ARG A 23 1.66 1.25 -8.31
N ASP A 24 2.82 0.86 -8.84
CA ASP A 24 2.95 -0.28 -9.77
C ASP A 24 2.39 -1.58 -9.15
N ARG A 25 2.64 -1.79 -7.85
CA ARG A 25 2.13 -2.96 -7.14
C ARG A 25 0.63 -2.87 -6.87
N LEU A 26 0.08 -1.69 -6.61
CA LEU A 26 -1.36 -1.50 -6.47
C LEU A 26 -2.09 -1.78 -7.78
N GLU A 27 -1.55 -1.37 -8.92
CA GLU A 27 -2.10 -1.76 -10.22
C GLU A 27 -2.15 -3.29 -10.37
N ARG A 28 -1.08 -3.99 -9.97
CA ARG A 28 -1.09 -5.46 -9.98
C ARG A 28 -2.12 -6.05 -9.01
N MET A 29 -2.25 -5.48 -7.81
CA MET A 29 -3.26 -5.91 -6.83
C MET A 29 -4.69 -5.69 -7.35
N GLU A 30 -4.95 -4.60 -8.07
CA GLU A 30 -6.22 -4.34 -8.72
C GLU A 30 -6.55 -5.41 -9.76
N GLN A 31 -5.59 -5.76 -10.62
CA GLN A 31 -5.78 -6.85 -11.60
C GLN A 31 -6.10 -8.19 -10.93
N ILE A 32 -5.49 -8.47 -9.77
CA ILE A 32 -5.81 -9.67 -8.98
C ILE A 32 -7.23 -9.61 -8.42
N LEU A 33 -7.73 -8.43 -8.02
CA LEU A 33 -9.10 -8.25 -7.50
C LEU A 33 -10.17 -8.24 -8.60
N LEU A 34 -9.81 -7.93 -9.84
CA LEU A 34 -10.70 -8.07 -10.99
C LEU A 34 -10.89 -9.52 -11.44
N ASP A 35 -9.97 -10.41 -11.06
CA ASP A 35 -10.10 -11.85 -11.34
C ASP A 35 -11.24 -12.45 -10.49
N PRO A 36 -12.20 -13.18 -11.09
CA PRO A 36 -13.31 -13.80 -10.35
C PRO A 36 -12.89 -14.76 -9.23
N THR A 37 -11.67 -15.30 -9.30
CA THR A 37 -11.06 -16.18 -8.30
C THR A 37 -10.07 -15.46 -7.37
N GLY A 38 -9.93 -14.15 -7.53
CA GLY A 38 -9.11 -13.28 -6.69
C GLY A 38 -9.63 -13.15 -5.26
N PRO A 39 -8.77 -12.75 -4.30
CA PRO A 39 -9.11 -12.66 -2.87
C PRO A 39 -9.95 -11.41 -2.54
N HIS A 40 -11.16 -11.29 -3.11
CA HIS A 40 -12.07 -10.15 -2.93
C HIS A 40 -12.35 -9.79 -1.47
N LYS A 41 -12.20 -10.73 -0.54
CA LYS A 41 -12.26 -10.48 0.91
C LYS A 41 -11.30 -9.37 1.38
N TRP A 42 -10.19 -9.16 0.66
CA TRP A 42 -9.19 -8.15 0.99
C TRP A 42 -9.34 -6.84 0.21
N GLN A 43 -10.48 -6.61 -0.46
CA GLN A 43 -10.79 -5.35 -1.13
C GLN A 43 -10.60 -4.14 -0.20
N ASN A 44 -11.14 -4.17 1.02
CA ASN A 44 -10.97 -3.07 1.97
C ASN A 44 -9.48 -2.80 2.32
N ILE A 45 -8.63 -3.83 2.32
CA ILE A 45 -7.19 -3.67 2.57
C ILE A 45 -6.52 -3.01 1.36
N TYR A 46 -6.98 -3.30 0.13
CA TYR A 46 -6.55 -2.59 -1.06
C TYR A 46 -7.02 -1.12 -1.04
N ASP A 47 -8.28 -0.87 -0.71
CA ASP A 47 -8.84 0.49 -0.64
C ASP A 47 -8.10 1.35 0.39
N ASN A 48 -7.75 0.78 1.55
CA ASN A 48 -6.93 1.45 2.56
C ASN A 48 -5.52 1.80 2.03
N GLN A 49 -4.91 0.93 1.24
CA GLN A 49 -3.62 1.23 0.59
C GLN A 49 -3.74 2.36 -0.40
N LEU A 50 -4.77 2.32 -1.24
CA LEU A 50 -5.00 3.33 -2.26
C LEU A 50 -5.26 4.70 -1.64
N ALA A 51 -6.05 4.75 -0.57
CA ALA A 51 -6.28 5.98 0.20
C ALA A 51 -4.98 6.51 0.81
N ALA A 52 -4.18 5.65 1.45
CA ALA A 52 -2.89 6.05 2.03
C ALA A 52 -1.93 6.59 0.96
N LEU A 53 -1.79 5.88 -0.17
CA LEU A 53 -0.91 6.30 -1.27
C LEU A 53 -1.40 7.61 -1.92
N GLY A 54 -2.72 7.75 -2.10
CA GLY A 54 -3.33 8.97 -2.62
C GLY A 54 -2.97 10.19 -1.78
N MET A 55 -3.09 10.09 -0.45
CA MET A 55 -2.72 11.17 0.46
C MET A 55 -1.22 11.46 0.46
N LEU A 56 -0.37 10.43 0.46
CA LEU A 56 1.08 10.59 0.37
C LEU A 56 1.48 11.31 -0.93
N SER A 57 0.87 10.94 -2.05
CA SER A 57 1.15 11.55 -3.36
C SER A 57 0.65 13.00 -3.48
N ALA A 58 -0.40 13.35 -2.74
CA ALA A 58 -1.00 14.67 -2.74
C ALA A 58 -0.38 15.60 -1.69
N ALA A 59 0.40 15.09 -0.75
CA ALA A 59 0.99 15.86 0.32
C ALA A 59 2.03 16.86 -0.24
N GLN A 60 1.82 18.15 0.03
CA GLN A 60 2.72 19.23 -0.41
C GLN A 60 3.50 19.84 0.75
N THR A 61 3.07 19.57 1.97
CA THR A 61 3.65 20.07 3.21
C THR A 61 3.92 18.94 4.20
N TRP A 62 4.70 19.25 5.24
CA TRP A 62 4.94 18.33 6.35
C TRP A 62 3.67 18.03 7.18
N ASP A 63 2.71 18.96 7.21
CA ASP A 63 1.43 18.76 7.89
C ASP A 63 0.56 17.76 7.12
N ASP A 64 0.50 17.89 5.79
CA ASP A 64 -0.17 16.92 4.91
C ASP A 64 0.42 15.52 5.07
N MET A 65 1.75 15.42 5.20
CA MET A 65 2.43 14.15 5.50
C MET A 65 2.03 13.59 6.86
N GLY A 66 1.81 14.44 7.86
CA GLY A 66 1.30 14.04 9.17
C GLY A 66 -0.10 13.42 9.12
N GLU A 67 -0.99 13.98 8.31
CA GLU A 67 -2.33 13.40 8.08
C GLU A 67 -2.25 12.10 7.26
N ALA A 68 -1.43 12.07 6.21
CA ALA A 68 -1.20 10.86 5.41
C ALA A 68 -0.67 9.70 6.26
N CYS A 69 0.18 9.98 7.27
CA CYS A 69 0.67 8.97 8.21
C CYS A 69 -0.44 8.21 8.95
N LYS A 70 -1.61 8.83 9.21
CA LYS A 70 -2.73 8.15 9.89
C LYS A 70 -3.36 7.06 9.02
N HIS A 71 -3.48 7.34 7.72
CA HIS A 71 -3.99 6.38 6.74
C HIS A 71 -2.97 5.26 6.49
N VAL A 72 -1.69 5.62 6.42
CA VAL A 72 -0.59 4.64 6.39
C VAL A 72 -0.66 3.73 7.61
N ASP A 73 -0.79 4.25 8.82
CA ASP A 73 -0.89 3.44 10.05
C ASP A 73 -2.09 2.47 10.02
N THR A 74 -3.24 2.93 9.51
CA THR A 74 -4.42 2.07 9.30
C THR A 74 -4.07 0.88 8.39
N PHE A 75 -3.48 1.16 7.22
CA PHE A 75 -3.05 0.10 6.31
C PHE A 75 -1.97 -0.80 6.93
N ILE A 76 -0.95 -0.24 7.61
CA ILE A 76 0.12 -1.02 8.25
C ILE A 76 -0.48 -2.05 9.23
N LYS A 77 -1.54 -1.70 9.95
CA LYS A 77 -2.23 -2.57 10.90
C LYS A 77 -3.09 -3.66 10.26
N ASP A 78 -3.56 -3.47 9.02
CA ASP A 78 -4.41 -4.45 8.34
C ASP A 78 -3.78 -5.86 8.30
N GLN A 79 -4.61 -6.89 8.41
CA GLN A 79 -4.13 -8.26 8.47
C GLN A 79 -4.69 -9.05 7.30
N PHE A 80 -3.80 -9.60 6.46
CA PHE A 80 -4.15 -10.55 5.40
C PHE A 80 -4.47 -11.93 6.00
N ARG A 81 -5.61 -11.99 6.71
CA ARG A 81 -6.17 -13.20 7.32
C ARG A 81 -7.38 -13.67 6.54
N MET A 82 -7.47 -14.98 6.38
CA MET A 82 -8.56 -15.65 5.69
C MET A 82 -8.74 -17.02 6.36
N GLY A 83 -9.99 -17.40 6.67
CA GLY A 83 -10.28 -18.70 7.27
C GLY A 83 -10.12 -19.82 6.25
N SER A 84 -9.84 -21.05 6.70
CA SER A 84 -9.59 -22.20 5.83
C SER A 84 -10.74 -22.53 4.86
N LYS A 85 -11.99 -22.36 5.29
CA LYS A 85 -13.17 -22.55 4.43
C LYS A 85 -13.33 -21.43 3.40
N GLU A 86 -12.99 -20.20 3.76
CA GLU A 86 -13.08 -19.04 2.86
C GLU A 86 -11.99 -19.10 1.81
N ALA A 87 -10.79 -19.56 2.17
CA ALA A 87 -9.65 -19.73 1.27
C ALA A 87 -9.92 -20.71 0.13
N GLN A 88 -10.84 -21.66 0.30
CA GLN A 88 -11.22 -22.60 -0.76
C GLN A 88 -11.97 -21.95 -1.93
N ALA A 89 -12.53 -20.75 -1.73
CA ALA A 89 -13.26 -20.02 -2.77
C ALA A 89 -12.34 -19.20 -3.69
N TYR A 90 -11.03 -19.14 -3.41
CA TYR A 90 -10.08 -18.28 -4.09
C TYR A 90 -8.91 -19.09 -4.64
N ASP A 91 -8.27 -18.57 -5.69
CA ASP A 91 -7.04 -19.16 -6.22
C ASP A 91 -5.88 -18.95 -5.20
N PRO A 92 -5.24 -20.03 -4.72
CA PRO A 92 -4.15 -19.93 -3.74
C PRO A 92 -2.93 -19.16 -4.27
N ILE A 93 -2.70 -19.14 -5.59
CA ILE A 93 -1.62 -18.38 -6.22
C ILE A 93 -1.92 -16.88 -6.14
N LEU A 94 -3.14 -16.48 -6.51
CA LEU A 94 -3.57 -15.08 -6.44
C LEU A 94 -3.61 -14.57 -4.99
N VAL A 95 -4.06 -15.41 -4.05
CA VAL A 95 -4.02 -15.12 -2.61
C VAL A 95 -2.58 -14.88 -2.12
N ALA A 96 -1.65 -15.75 -2.50
CA ALA A 96 -0.25 -15.64 -2.10
C ALA A 96 0.41 -14.39 -2.70
N GLU A 97 0.16 -14.12 -3.99
CA GLU A 97 0.68 -12.95 -4.68
C GLU A 97 0.15 -11.64 -4.05
N PHE A 98 -1.16 -11.52 -3.86
CA PHE A 98 -1.77 -10.33 -3.26
C PHE A 98 -1.22 -10.04 -1.86
N LYS A 99 -1.06 -11.10 -1.04
CA LYS A 99 -0.48 -10.97 0.30
C LYS A 99 0.99 -10.57 0.27
N SER A 100 1.75 -11.09 -0.70
CA SER A 100 3.15 -10.71 -0.90
C SER A 100 3.28 -9.25 -1.30
N LEU A 101 2.49 -8.78 -2.26
CA LEU A 101 2.46 -7.38 -2.71
C LEU A 101 2.10 -6.44 -1.57
N GLY A 102 1.01 -6.74 -0.86
CA GLY A 102 0.61 -5.96 0.32
C GLY A 102 1.63 -5.97 1.44
N GLY A 103 2.36 -7.08 1.64
CA GLY A 103 3.48 -7.16 2.57
C GLY A 103 4.63 -6.23 2.19
N GLN A 104 5.07 -6.28 0.92
CA GLN A 104 6.13 -5.42 0.40
C GLN A 104 5.74 -3.93 0.49
N ASN A 105 4.48 -3.59 0.24
CA ASN A 105 3.99 -2.21 0.40
C ASN A 105 4.10 -1.73 1.86
N LYS A 106 3.82 -2.60 2.84
CA LYS A 106 3.99 -2.27 4.26
C LYS A 106 5.45 -2.05 4.63
N ASP A 107 6.34 -2.87 4.10
CA ASP A 107 7.76 -2.78 4.41
C ASP A 107 8.34 -1.49 3.81
N ASP A 108 7.93 -1.13 2.60
CA ASP A 108 8.32 0.11 1.94
C ASP A 108 7.84 1.37 2.68
N LEU A 109 6.65 1.33 3.27
CA LEU A 109 6.11 2.45 4.05
C LEU A 109 6.71 2.58 5.46
N LYS A 110 7.40 1.54 5.94
CA LYS A 110 8.08 1.53 7.26
C LYS A 110 9.56 1.88 7.19
N ALA A 111 10.18 1.69 6.03
CA ALA A 111 11.61 1.88 5.80
C ALA A 111 11.99 3.37 5.76
#